data_AF-A0A841PDF0-F1
#
_entry.id   AF-A0A841PDF0-F1
#
_cell.length_a   1.000
_cell.length_b   1.000
_cell.length_c   1.000
_cell.angle_alpha   90.00
_cell.angle_beta   90.00
_cell.angle_gamma   90.00
#
_symmetry.space_group_name_H-M   'P 1'
#
loop_
_entity.id
_entity.type
_entity.pdbx_description
1 polymer ?
#
loop_
_entity_poly.entity_id
_entity_poly.type
_entity_poly.pdbx_seq_one_letter_code
_entity_poly.pdbx_strand_id
1 'polypeptide(L)'
;MQEHDMSWVRTEMALAQPAPAGVTGFSAWVRKNLIASTGDTILTIIGFALVVMILPQIINWAFINAVWTGPNRTVCATVAQGGIQPDGWSGACWAFVNAKFGQIMFGTYPVEERWRPILVGILLVVLMVPMLMPSVPRKGLNALLLIVGLPIVSFFLLVGGAFGLEHVETARWGGLLVTLSLSFVAIVVSLPLGIMLALGRRSRMPVVKMLCVIFIEAVRGIPLITVLFMASVMLPLFLPPGVTFDKYLRALIGVSLFAAAYMAEVVRGGLQAIPKGQYEGADSLGLGYWQKMYFIVMPQALKLVIPGIVNTFIGMFKDTSLVTIISMFDLLGIVKQNFSDANWATAQTAKSGLIFAAFVFWLFCFGMSRYSMYTERRLDTGHKR
;
A
#
# COMPACT_ATOMS: atom_id res chain seq x y z
N MET A 1 -39.02 -17.00 61.46
CA MET A 1 -37.71 -16.37 61.21
C MET A 1 -36.67 -17.47 61.26
N GLN A 2 -36.20 -17.94 60.10
CA GLN A 2 -35.04 -18.84 60.05
C GLN A 2 -33.79 -17.97 60.10
N GLU A 3 -32.99 -18.14 61.13
CA GLU A 3 -31.63 -17.58 61.23
C GLU A 3 -30.78 -18.22 60.13
N HIS A 4 -30.45 -17.44 59.10
CA HIS A 4 -29.41 -17.83 58.17
C HIS A 4 -28.06 -17.70 58.87
N ASP A 5 -27.47 -18.84 59.22
CA ASP A 5 -26.13 -18.95 59.77
C ASP A 5 -25.11 -18.36 58.77
N MET A 6 -24.63 -17.15 59.07
CA MET A 6 -23.64 -16.40 58.29
C MET A 6 -22.21 -16.94 58.48
N SER A 7 -22.04 -18.13 59.06
CA SER A 7 -20.74 -18.73 59.42
C SER A 7 -19.78 -18.92 58.24
N TRP A 8 -20.26 -18.82 56.99
CA TRP A 8 -19.47 -19.01 55.77
C TRP A 8 -19.18 -17.72 54.96
N VAL A 9 -19.59 -16.55 55.44
CA VAL A 9 -19.35 -15.27 54.75
C VAL A 9 -18.14 -14.58 55.37
N ARG A 10 -17.04 -14.47 54.62
CA ARG A 10 -15.83 -13.75 55.07
C ARG A 10 -16.15 -12.30 55.40
N THR A 11 -15.81 -11.87 56.61
CA THR A 11 -16.01 -10.51 57.12
C THR A 11 -14.92 -9.53 56.70
N GLU A 12 -13.77 -10.03 56.25
CA GLU A 12 -12.64 -9.22 55.79
C GLU A 12 -12.31 -9.53 54.33
N MET A 13 -11.96 -8.48 53.56
CA MET A 13 -11.51 -8.64 52.18
C MET A 13 -10.18 -9.39 52.16
N ALA A 14 -10.15 -10.50 51.40
CA ALA A 14 -8.93 -11.28 51.23
C ALA A 14 -7.83 -10.41 50.59
N LEU A 15 -6.61 -10.51 51.12
CA LEU A 15 -5.45 -9.83 50.55
C LEU A 15 -5.27 -10.24 49.08
N ALA A 16 -5.08 -9.25 48.21
CA ALA A 16 -4.86 -9.49 46.79
C ALA A 16 -3.58 -10.32 46.61
N GLN A 17 -3.74 -11.59 46.27
CA GLN A 17 -2.63 -12.46 45.91
C GLN A 17 -2.24 -12.20 44.44
N PRO A 18 -0.94 -12.27 44.09
CA PRO A 18 -0.52 -12.22 42.70
C PRO A 18 -1.18 -13.34 41.91
N ALA A 19 -1.55 -13.07 40.66
CA ALA A 19 -2.15 -14.07 39.79
C ALA A 19 -1.23 -15.32 39.72
N PRO A 20 -1.78 -16.54 39.70
CA PRO A 20 -0.97 -17.75 39.64
C PRO A 20 0.00 -17.70 38.47
N ALA A 21 1.24 -18.15 38.67
CA ALA A 21 2.29 -18.11 37.64
C ALA A 21 1.94 -18.91 36.36
N GLY A 22 0.91 -19.78 36.42
CA GLY A 22 0.38 -20.49 35.25
C GLY A 22 -0.65 -19.72 34.43
N VAL A 23 -1.13 -18.56 34.92
CA VAL A 23 -2.18 -17.74 34.28
C VAL A 23 -1.60 -16.47 33.65
N THR A 24 -0.41 -16.05 34.09
CA THR A 24 0.28 -14.85 33.59
C THR A 24 1.69 -15.17 33.12
N GLY A 25 2.23 -14.37 32.19
CA GLY A 25 3.60 -14.51 31.68
C GLY A 25 3.75 -15.36 30.40
N PHE A 26 5.00 -15.55 29.99
CA PHE A 26 5.35 -16.21 28.72
C PHE A 26 4.93 -17.68 28.68
N SER A 27 5.10 -18.42 29.78
CA SER A 27 4.70 -19.83 29.89
C SER A 27 3.19 -20.03 29.75
N ALA A 28 2.38 -19.14 30.36
CA ALA A 28 0.94 -19.12 30.21
C ALA A 28 0.53 -18.79 28.76
N TRP A 29 1.23 -17.85 28.11
CA TRP A 29 1.01 -17.52 26.69
C TRP A 29 1.31 -18.71 25.76
N VAL A 30 2.43 -19.42 25.98
CA VAL A 30 2.79 -20.62 25.20
C VAL A 30 1.74 -21.71 25.37
N ARG A 31 1.35 -22.03 26.62
CA ARG A 31 0.30 -23.04 26.86
C ARG A 31 -1.03 -22.65 26.22
N LYS A 32 -1.40 -21.36 26.24
CA LYS A 32 -2.66 -20.87 25.70
C LYS A 32 -2.69 -20.76 24.17
N ASN A 33 -1.56 -20.47 23.52
CA ASN A 33 -1.54 -20.18 22.08
C ASN A 33 -0.86 -21.26 21.24
N LEU A 34 0.07 -22.04 21.80
CA LEU A 34 0.84 -23.04 21.07
C LEU A 34 0.51 -24.49 21.48
N ILE A 35 0.06 -24.71 22.71
CA ILE A 35 -0.14 -26.06 23.28
C ILE A 35 -1.52 -26.17 23.95
N ALA A 36 -2.52 -25.44 23.45
CA ALA A 36 -3.85 -25.39 24.09
C ALA A 36 -4.66 -26.66 23.84
N SER A 37 -4.51 -27.24 22.64
CA SER A 37 -5.12 -28.51 22.25
C SER A 37 -4.08 -29.43 21.60
N THR A 38 -4.43 -30.72 21.46
CA THR A 38 -3.60 -31.69 20.73
C THR A 38 -3.36 -31.24 19.28
N GLY A 39 -4.37 -30.64 18.63
CA GLY A 39 -4.26 -30.07 17.29
C GLY A 39 -3.29 -28.89 17.22
N ASP A 40 -3.40 -27.94 18.14
CA ASP A 40 -2.50 -26.77 18.21
C ASP A 40 -1.05 -27.20 18.49
N THR A 41 -0.87 -28.23 19.31
CA THR A 41 0.44 -28.81 19.61
C THR A 41 1.06 -29.43 18.35
N ILE A 42 0.30 -30.22 17.60
CA ILE A 42 0.77 -30.80 16.32
C ILE A 42 1.11 -29.70 15.31
N LEU A 43 0.22 -28.70 15.15
CA LEU A 43 0.46 -27.56 14.25
C LEU A 43 1.68 -26.75 14.66
N THR A 44 1.90 -26.55 15.95
CA THR A 44 3.09 -25.87 16.48
C THR A 44 4.35 -26.66 16.18
N ILE A 45 4.35 -27.98 16.39
CA ILE A 45 5.50 -28.84 16.08
C ILE A 45 5.81 -28.80 14.58
N ILE A 46 4.79 -28.94 13.72
CA ILE A 46 4.95 -28.85 12.26
C ILE A 46 5.47 -27.47 11.87
N GLY A 47 4.88 -26.40 12.39
CA GLY A 47 5.29 -25.03 12.11
C GLY A 47 6.73 -24.76 12.53
N PHE A 48 7.13 -25.24 13.72
CA PHE A 48 8.50 -25.13 14.20
C PHE A 48 9.47 -25.96 13.33
N ALA A 49 9.10 -27.19 12.96
CA ALA A 49 9.90 -28.01 12.05
C ALA A 49 10.11 -27.32 10.70
N LEU A 50 9.06 -26.74 10.12
CA LEU A 50 9.16 -25.95 8.88
C LEU A 50 10.08 -24.74 9.04
N VAL A 51 9.98 -24.00 10.15
CA VAL A 51 10.89 -22.87 10.41
C VAL A 51 12.34 -23.35 10.51
N VAL A 52 12.61 -24.43 11.24
CA VAL A 52 13.97 -24.99 11.37
C VAL A 52 14.50 -25.52 10.03
N MET A 53 13.65 -26.03 9.15
CA MET A 53 14.07 -26.48 7.82
C MET A 53 14.30 -25.33 6.83
N ILE A 54 13.46 -24.30 6.83
CA ILE A 54 13.46 -23.23 5.83
C ILE A 54 14.35 -22.06 6.23
N LEU A 55 14.31 -21.64 7.49
CA LEU A 55 15.00 -20.44 7.95
C LEU A 55 16.52 -20.51 7.74
N PRO A 56 17.22 -21.62 8.05
CA PRO A 56 18.64 -21.73 7.75
C PRO A 56 18.94 -21.65 6.25
N GLN A 57 18.08 -22.21 5.39
CA GLN A 57 18.27 -22.11 3.93
C GLN A 57 18.15 -20.65 3.45
N ILE A 58 17.17 -19.90 3.97
CA ILE A 58 17.01 -18.47 3.66
C ILE A 58 18.22 -17.68 4.16
N ILE A 59 18.67 -17.90 5.40
CA ILE A 59 19.82 -17.19 5.96
C ILE A 59 21.11 -17.52 5.19
N ASN A 60 21.31 -18.80 4.87
CA ASN A 60 22.45 -19.25 4.09
C ASN A 60 22.47 -18.59 2.71
N TRP A 61 21.34 -18.58 2.01
CA TRP A 61 21.23 -17.97 0.68
C TRP A 61 21.36 -16.45 0.72
N ALA A 62 20.69 -15.78 1.67
CA ALA A 62 20.59 -14.32 1.72
C ALA A 62 21.82 -13.63 2.31
N PHE A 63 22.54 -14.28 3.23
CA PHE A 63 23.62 -13.62 3.97
C PHE A 63 24.96 -14.36 3.88
N ILE A 64 24.98 -15.69 4.08
CA ILE A 64 26.23 -16.45 4.25
C ILE A 64 26.90 -16.72 2.90
N ASN A 65 26.16 -17.28 1.95
CA ASN A 65 26.64 -17.57 0.60
C ASN A 65 26.45 -16.38 -0.35
N ALA A 66 26.00 -15.23 0.15
CA ALA A 66 25.64 -14.08 -0.68
C ALA A 66 26.86 -13.28 -1.14
N VAL A 67 26.74 -12.70 -2.34
CA VAL A 67 27.77 -11.85 -2.94
C VAL A 67 27.30 -10.40 -2.92
N TRP A 68 28.00 -9.57 -2.16
CA TRP A 68 27.59 -8.18 -1.86
C TRP A 68 28.08 -7.15 -2.87
N THR A 69 29.28 -7.35 -3.41
CA THR A 69 29.94 -6.40 -4.31
C THR A 69 30.65 -7.13 -5.43
N GLY A 70 30.71 -6.54 -6.62
CA GLY A 70 31.44 -7.11 -7.74
C GLY A 70 31.31 -6.25 -9.00
N PRO A 71 32.23 -6.40 -9.96
CA PRO A 71 32.24 -5.58 -11.17
C PRO A 71 31.22 -6.03 -12.23
N ASN A 72 30.90 -7.32 -12.31
CA ASN A 72 30.05 -7.90 -13.36
C ASN A 72 29.48 -9.27 -12.96
N ARG A 73 28.75 -9.93 -13.88
CA ARG A 73 28.09 -11.23 -13.65
C ARG A 73 29.00 -12.36 -13.14
N THR A 74 30.31 -12.32 -13.38
CA THR A 74 31.19 -13.46 -13.05
C THR A 74 31.20 -13.76 -11.57
N VAL A 75 31.00 -12.73 -10.72
CA VAL A 75 30.95 -12.86 -9.26
C VAL A 75 29.73 -13.65 -8.76
N CYS A 76 28.67 -13.73 -9.57
CA CYS A 76 27.41 -14.41 -9.24
C CYS A 76 27.11 -15.58 -10.18
N ALA A 77 28.07 -15.95 -11.04
CA ALA A 77 27.96 -17.08 -11.95
C ALA A 77 28.89 -18.20 -11.48
N THR A 78 28.44 -19.45 -11.67
CA THR A 78 29.29 -20.62 -11.40
C THR A 78 30.37 -20.78 -12.47
N VAL A 79 31.40 -21.59 -12.21
CA VAL A 79 32.43 -21.92 -13.22
C VAL A 79 31.80 -22.46 -14.50
N ALA A 80 30.81 -23.35 -14.40
CA ALA A 80 30.05 -23.83 -15.56
C ALA A 80 29.29 -22.73 -16.34
N GLN A 81 29.00 -21.58 -15.71
CA GLN A 81 28.34 -20.42 -16.31
C GLN A 81 29.32 -19.32 -16.77
N GLY A 82 30.64 -19.57 -16.65
CA GLY A 82 31.71 -18.62 -16.96
C GLY A 82 32.00 -17.61 -15.85
N GLY A 83 31.75 -17.98 -14.58
CA GLY A 83 32.05 -17.16 -13.40
C GLY A 83 33.09 -17.78 -12.47
N ILE A 84 33.15 -17.25 -11.24
CA ILE A 84 34.14 -17.65 -10.23
C ILE A 84 33.58 -18.55 -9.12
N GLN A 85 32.26 -18.70 -9.05
CA GLN A 85 31.62 -19.47 -7.97
C GLN A 85 31.71 -20.98 -8.23
N PRO A 86 31.84 -21.81 -7.19
CA PRO A 86 31.90 -23.26 -7.36
C PRO A 86 30.60 -23.79 -7.97
N ASP A 87 30.69 -24.92 -8.66
CA ASP A 87 29.50 -25.57 -9.22
C ASP A 87 28.54 -26.01 -8.09
N GLY A 88 27.24 -25.77 -8.30
CA GLY A 88 26.23 -25.94 -7.26
C GLY A 88 26.06 -24.76 -6.30
N TRP A 89 26.85 -23.68 -6.45
CA TRP A 89 26.66 -22.48 -5.65
C TRP A 89 25.28 -21.84 -5.89
N SER A 90 24.61 -21.51 -4.79
CA SER A 90 23.31 -20.86 -4.79
C SER A 90 23.25 -19.86 -3.63
N GLY A 91 23.68 -18.63 -3.90
CA GLY A 91 23.56 -17.49 -2.99
C GLY A 91 22.89 -16.29 -3.65
N ALA A 92 22.50 -15.31 -2.85
CA ALA A 92 21.96 -14.05 -3.33
C ALA A 92 23.05 -13.21 -4.01
N CYS A 93 22.72 -12.64 -5.17
CA CYS A 93 23.58 -11.69 -5.89
C CYS A 93 23.17 -10.25 -5.53
N TRP A 94 23.55 -9.79 -4.35
CA TRP A 94 23.33 -8.39 -3.94
C TRP A 94 24.20 -7.40 -4.74
N ALA A 95 25.33 -7.85 -5.28
CA ALA A 95 26.15 -7.08 -6.20
C ALA A 95 25.34 -6.57 -7.41
N PHE A 96 24.45 -7.40 -7.97
CA PHE A 96 23.53 -7.00 -9.04
C PHE A 96 22.55 -5.92 -8.56
N VAL A 97 21.91 -6.13 -7.42
CA VAL A 97 20.94 -5.18 -6.86
C VAL A 97 21.60 -3.83 -6.60
N ASN A 98 22.83 -3.83 -6.07
CA ASN A 98 23.62 -2.63 -5.84
C ASN A 98 24.01 -1.94 -7.16
N ALA A 99 24.55 -2.68 -8.14
CA ALA A 99 24.93 -2.14 -9.44
C ALA A 99 23.73 -1.55 -10.22
N LYS A 100 22.54 -2.12 -10.04
CA LYS A 100 21.30 -1.67 -10.70
C LYS A 100 20.40 -0.81 -9.82
N PHE A 101 20.83 -0.47 -8.61
CA PHE A 101 19.99 0.24 -7.64
C PHE A 101 19.42 1.54 -8.20
N GLY A 102 20.25 2.35 -8.87
CA GLY A 102 19.80 3.59 -9.50
C GLY A 102 18.74 3.39 -10.59
N GLN A 103 18.85 2.31 -11.38
CA GLN A 103 17.82 1.96 -12.36
C GLN A 103 16.56 1.43 -11.69
N ILE A 104 16.69 0.56 -10.67
CA ILE A 104 15.55 0.03 -9.91
C ILE A 104 14.75 1.16 -9.23
N MET A 105 15.42 2.22 -8.78
CA MET A 105 14.77 3.36 -8.15
C MET A 105 14.16 4.36 -9.14
N PHE A 106 14.86 4.69 -10.23
CA PHE A 106 14.49 5.81 -11.12
C PHE A 106 14.29 5.44 -12.60
N GLY A 107 14.45 4.17 -12.97
CA GLY A 107 14.41 3.74 -14.37
C GLY A 107 15.57 4.29 -15.19
N THR A 108 15.26 4.90 -16.33
CA THR A 108 16.24 5.49 -17.26
C THR A 108 16.34 7.02 -17.13
N TYR A 109 15.88 7.55 -15.99
CA TYR A 109 15.98 8.96 -15.64
C TYR A 109 17.46 9.41 -15.67
N PRO A 110 17.79 10.54 -16.33
CA PRO A 110 19.16 11.04 -16.44
C PRO A 110 19.85 11.15 -15.09
N VAL A 111 21.10 10.69 -15.00
CA VAL A 111 21.84 10.61 -13.72
C VAL A 111 21.99 11.99 -13.09
N GLU A 112 22.35 12.99 -13.89
CA GLU A 112 22.54 14.38 -13.44
C GLU A 112 21.26 15.01 -12.89
N GLU A 113 20.10 14.50 -13.28
CA GLU A 113 18.80 15.04 -12.86
C GLU A 113 18.10 14.22 -11.78
N ARG A 114 18.74 13.14 -11.28
CA ARG A 114 18.16 12.28 -10.22
C ARG A 114 17.92 13.01 -8.90
N TRP A 115 18.57 14.14 -8.67
CA TRP A 115 18.28 14.97 -7.49
C TRP A 115 16.81 15.41 -7.45
N ARG A 116 16.14 15.57 -8.61
CA ARG A 116 14.73 15.98 -8.70
C ARG A 116 13.76 14.93 -8.13
N PRO A 117 13.75 13.66 -8.58
CA PRO A 117 12.92 12.62 -7.96
C PRO A 117 13.33 12.30 -6.53
N ILE A 118 14.61 12.43 -6.17
CA ILE A 118 15.06 12.31 -4.77
C ILE A 118 14.42 13.40 -3.92
N LEU A 119 14.44 14.65 -4.38
CA LEU A 119 13.82 15.78 -3.68
C LEU A 119 12.31 15.57 -3.51
N VAL A 120 11.61 15.10 -4.55
CA VAL A 120 10.19 14.75 -4.46
C VAL A 120 9.95 13.66 -3.41
N GLY A 121 10.79 12.62 -3.38
CA GLY A 121 10.73 11.57 -2.36
C GLY A 121 10.96 12.10 -0.94
N ILE A 122 11.93 12.99 -0.76
CA ILE A 122 12.19 13.66 0.52
C ILE A 122 10.98 14.51 0.93
N LEU A 123 10.42 15.33 0.02
CA LEU A 123 9.24 16.14 0.29
C LEU A 123 8.03 15.28 0.66
N LEU A 124 7.84 14.16 -0.03
CA LEU A 124 6.80 13.17 0.32
C LEU A 124 6.96 12.69 1.76
N VAL A 125 8.17 12.27 2.16
CA VAL A 125 8.44 11.81 3.52
C VAL A 125 8.26 12.94 4.55
N VAL A 126 8.79 14.14 4.27
CA VAL A 126 8.70 15.31 5.14
C VAL A 126 7.26 15.77 5.36
N LEU A 127 6.39 15.66 4.35
CA LEU A 127 4.97 16.00 4.49
C LEU A 127 4.15 14.84 5.08
N MET A 128 4.52 13.59 4.79
CA MET A 128 3.80 12.41 5.27
C MET A 128 4.08 12.15 6.76
N VAL A 129 5.33 12.17 7.22
CA VAL A 129 5.70 11.84 8.61
C VAL A 129 4.94 12.69 9.65
N PRO A 130 4.82 14.03 9.51
CA PRO A 130 4.03 14.84 10.42
C PRO A 130 2.52 14.57 10.34
N MET A 131 1.99 14.05 9.22
CA MET A 131 0.61 13.56 9.18
C MET A 131 0.42 12.31 10.05
N LEU A 132 1.39 11.41 10.03
CA LEU A 132 1.38 10.17 10.81
C LEU A 132 1.54 10.45 12.33
N MET A 133 2.21 11.54 12.69
CA MET A 133 2.43 11.92 14.10
C MET A 133 1.21 12.67 14.70
N PRO A 134 0.59 12.18 15.78
CA PRO A 134 -0.54 12.84 16.44
C PRO A 134 -0.25 14.24 16.99
N SER A 135 0.98 14.45 17.48
CA SER A 135 1.40 15.62 18.27
C SER A 135 1.61 16.90 17.45
N VAL A 136 1.67 16.79 16.12
CA VAL A 136 2.02 17.93 15.27
C VAL A 136 0.84 18.89 15.10
N PRO A 137 1.02 20.20 15.35
CA PRO A 137 -0.03 21.21 15.14
C PRO A 137 -0.29 21.48 13.64
N ARG A 138 -1.42 22.14 13.33
CA ARG A 138 -1.80 22.60 11.96
C ARG A 138 -1.90 21.49 10.90
N LYS A 139 -2.49 20.34 11.27
CA LYS A 139 -2.68 19.21 10.35
C LYS A 139 -3.42 19.55 9.05
N GLY A 140 -4.36 20.49 9.08
CA GLY A 140 -5.06 20.93 7.87
C GLY A 140 -4.13 21.49 6.80
N LEU A 141 -3.17 22.33 7.18
CA LEU A 141 -2.20 22.91 6.24
C LEU A 141 -1.25 21.84 5.69
N ASN A 142 -0.75 20.95 6.56
CA ASN A 142 0.13 19.88 6.11
C ASN A 142 -0.60 18.90 5.16
N ALA A 143 -1.87 18.59 5.44
CA ALA A 143 -2.71 17.81 4.53
C ALA A 143 -2.91 18.51 3.18
N LEU A 144 -3.14 19.83 3.17
CA LEU A 144 -3.26 20.60 1.93
C LEU A 144 -1.95 20.59 1.12
N LEU A 145 -0.81 20.78 1.78
CA LEU A 145 0.50 20.72 1.13
C LEU A 145 0.81 19.32 0.60
N LEU A 146 0.44 18.27 1.32
CA LEU A 146 0.62 16.89 0.86
C LEU A 146 -0.30 16.55 -0.32
N ILE A 147 -1.59 16.86 -0.22
CA ILE A 147 -2.61 16.43 -1.19
C ILE A 147 -2.61 17.29 -2.45
N VAL A 148 -2.37 18.60 -2.32
CA VAL A 148 -2.47 19.56 -3.43
C VAL A 148 -1.10 20.12 -3.80
N GLY A 149 -0.32 20.56 -2.82
CA GLY A 149 0.99 21.15 -3.06
C GLY A 149 1.98 20.18 -3.70
N LEU A 150 2.09 18.97 -3.14
CA LEU A 150 3.09 17.99 -3.56
C LEU A 150 2.85 17.48 -4.99
N PRO A 151 1.64 17.12 -5.45
CA PRO A 151 1.42 16.76 -6.85
C PRO A 151 1.80 17.88 -7.84
N ILE A 152 1.49 19.13 -7.51
CA ILE A 152 1.81 20.29 -8.35
C ILE A 152 3.33 20.48 -8.41
N VAL A 153 4.00 20.49 -7.26
CA VAL A 153 5.46 20.61 -7.18
C VAL A 153 6.16 19.44 -7.87
N SER A 154 5.66 18.21 -7.67
CA SER A 154 6.20 17.00 -8.32
C SER A 154 6.04 17.05 -9.82
N PHE A 155 4.94 17.58 -10.35
CA PHE A 155 4.74 17.75 -11.79
C PHE A 155 5.85 18.62 -12.39
N PHE A 156 6.08 19.81 -11.82
CA PHE A 156 7.12 20.72 -12.32
C PHE A 156 8.55 20.17 -12.13
N LEU A 157 8.83 19.53 -10.98
CA LEU A 157 10.17 18.97 -10.72
C LEU A 157 10.48 17.75 -11.60
N LEU A 158 9.54 16.83 -11.78
CA LEU A 158 9.81 15.58 -12.48
C LEU A 158 9.79 15.74 -14.01
N VAL A 159 8.84 16.52 -14.54
CA VAL A 159 8.71 16.76 -16.00
C VAL A 159 9.72 17.79 -16.48
N GLY A 160 10.02 18.81 -15.66
CA GLY A 160 10.85 19.93 -16.08
C GLY A 160 10.20 20.79 -17.17
N GLY A 161 10.99 21.57 -17.91
CA GLY A 161 10.51 22.49 -18.93
C GLY A 161 10.04 23.86 -18.41
N ALA A 162 10.14 24.08 -17.10
CA ALA A 162 9.86 25.36 -16.44
C ALA A 162 11.02 25.71 -15.49
N PHE A 163 11.20 26.99 -15.18
CA PHE A 163 12.22 27.48 -14.22
C PHE A 163 13.67 27.10 -14.58
N GLY A 164 13.98 26.94 -15.87
CA GLY A 164 15.32 26.55 -16.34
C GLY A 164 15.65 25.06 -16.20
N LEU A 165 14.67 24.22 -15.82
CA LEU A 165 14.84 22.78 -15.71
C LEU A 165 14.76 22.11 -17.09
N GLU A 166 15.73 21.24 -17.40
CA GLU A 166 15.68 20.36 -18.57
C GLU A 166 14.40 19.53 -18.58
N HIS A 167 13.75 19.41 -19.74
CA HIS A 167 12.54 18.60 -19.89
C HIS A 167 12.92 17.12 -19.95
N VAL A 168 12.37 16.32 -19.04
CA VAL A 168 12.59 14.86 -19.00
C VAL A 168 11.31 14.16 -19.39
N GLU A 169 11.34 13.49 -20.55
CA GLU A 169 10.21 12.69 -21.04
C GLU A 169 9.79 11.64 -20.01
N THR A 170 8.48 11.52 -19.80
CA THR A 170 7.84 10.51 -18.94
C THR A 170 8.14 9.07 -19.36
N ALA A 171 8.50 8.85 -20.63
CA ALA A 171 8.97 7.56 -21.13
C ALA A 171 10.27 7.08 -20.46
N ARG A 172 11.08 8.00 -19.92
CA ARG A 172 12.32 7.69 -19.21
C ARG A 172 12.11 7.37 -17.74
N TRP A 173 10.93 7.67 -17.21
CA TRP A 173 10.61 7.41 -15.81
C TRP A 173 10.42 5.91 -15.61
N GLY A 174 10.88 5.39 -14.47
CA GLY A 174 10.64 4.00 -14.13
C GLY A 174 10.97 3.68 -12.69
N GLY A 175 10.84 2.40 -12.35
CA GLY A 175 11.24 1.89 -11.05
C GLY A 175 10.32 2.36 -9.93
N LEU A 176 10.90 2.50 -8.74
CA LEU A 176 10.17 2.97 -7.56
C LEU A 176 9.54 4.35 -7.74
N LEU A 177 10.17 5.24 -8.53
CA LEU A 177 9.64 6.57 -8.84
C LEU A 177 8.22 6.47 -9.43
N VAL A 178 8.05 5.66 -10.48
CA VAL A 178 6.73 5.48 -11.13
C VAL A 178 5.75 4.79 -10.19
N THR A 179 6.20 3.77 -9.45
CA THR A 179 5.36 3.09 -8.44
C THR A 179 4.81 4.08 -7.42
N LEU A 180 5.66 4.94 -6.84
CA LEU A 180 5.25 5.92 -5.82
C LEU A 180 4.43 7.07 -6.41
N SER A 181 4.85 7.66 -7.53
CA SER A 181 4.16 8.80 -8.12
C SER A 181 2.76 8.42 -8.63
N LEU A 182 2.63 7.26 -9.29
CA LEU A 182 1.36 6.77 -9.82
C LEU A 182 0.39 6.38 -8.69
N SER A 183 0.87 5.62 -7.70
CA SER A 183 0.04 5.21 -6.56
C SER A 183 -0.39 6.41 -5.72
N PHE A 184 0.51 7.36 -5.45
CA PHE A 184 0.19 8.55 -4.66
C PHE A 184 -0.91 9.38 -5.32
N VAL A 185 -0.78 9.70 -6.61
CA VAL A 185 -1.80 10.48 -7.33
C VAL A 185 -3.12 9.71 -7.40
N ALA A 186 -3.09 8.41 -7.73
CA ALA A 186 -4.30 7.60 -7.77
C ALA A 186 -5.03 7.54 -6.41
N ILE A 187 -4.29 7.39 -5.31
CA ILE A 187 -4.82 7.42 -3.94
C ILE A 187 -5.47 8.78 -3.65
N VAL A 188 -4.78 9.87 -3.93
CA VAL A 188 -5.25 11.24 -3.68
C VAL A 188 -6.51 11.57 -4.49
N VAL A 189 -6.56 11.15 -5.76
CA VAL A 189 -7.69 11.43 -6.67
C VAL A 189 -8.87 10.49 -6.43
N SER A 190 -8.62 9.23 -6.10
CA SER A 190 -9.67 8.21 -5.93
C SER A 190 -10.57 8.45 -4.72
N LEU A 191 -10.06 9.03 -3.63
CA LEU A 191 -10.86 9.32 -2.44
C LEU A 191 -11.98 10.34 -2.70
N PRO A 192 -11.71 11.57 -3.21
CA PRO A 192 -12.75 12.54 -3.50
C PRO A 192 -13.69 12.05 -4.61
N LEU A 193 -13.16 11.44 -5.68
CA LEU A 193 -14.01 10.88 -6.75
C LEU A 193 -14.90 9.74 -6.24
N GLY A 194 -14.35 8.85 -5.40
CA GLY A 194 -15.10 7.77 -4.77
C GLY A 194 -16.22 8.30 -3.87
N ILE A 195 -15.96 9.34 -3.07
CA ILE A 195 -16.98 10.01 -2.26
C ILE A 195 -18.09 10.59 -3.15
N MET A 196 -17.72 11.31 -4.22
CA MET A 196 -18.69 11.89 -5.16
C MET A 196 -19.56 10.80 -5.82
N LEU A 197 -18.94 9.70 -6.28
CA LEU A 197 -19.65 8.57 -6.89
C LEU A 197 -20.56 7.85 -5.89
N ALA A 198 -20.12 7.65 -4.65
CA ALA A 198 -20.92 7.04 -3.59
C ALA A 198 -22.14 7.89 -3.22
N LEU A 199 -21.98 9.21 -3.16
CA LEU A 199 -23.09 10.15 -2.95
C LEU A 199 -24.03 10.20 -4.16
N GLY A 200 -23.49 10.25 -5.37
CA GLY A 200 -24.25 10.23 -6.62
C GLY A 200 -25.13 8.98 -6.74
N ARG A 201 -24.61 7.81 -6.36
CA ARG A 201 -25.37 6.54 -6.29
C ARG A 201 -26.56 6.59 -5.31
N ARG A 202 -26.51 7.45 -4.28
CA ARG A 202 -27.61 7.66 -3.32
C ARG A 202 -28.49 8.87 -3.63
N SER A 203 -28.26 9.54 -4.76
CA SER A 203 -29.07 10.68 -5.19
C SER A 203 -30.51 10.28 -5.49
N ARG A 204 -31.44 11.21 -5.27
CA ARG A 204 -32.85 11.08 -5.68
C ARG A 204 -33.03 11.30 -7.18
N MET A 205 -32.07 11.93 -7.85
CA MET A 205 -32.12 12.17 -9.29
C MET A 205 -31.80 10.87 -10.05
N PRO A 206 -32.75 10.31 -10.82
CA PRO A 206 -32.60 8.98 -11.42
C PRO A 206 -31.44 8.92 -12.42
N VAL A 207 -31.20 9.99 -13.18
CA VAL A 207 -30.09 10.07 -14.16
C VAL A 207 -28.73 10.00 -13.47
N VAL A 208 -28.50 10.84 -12.45
CA VAL A 208 -27.22 10.85 -11.71
C VAL A 208 -26.97 9.50 -11.05
N LYS A 209 -28.01 8.94 -10.40
CA LYS A 209 -27.94 7.62 -9.79
C LYS A 209 -27.58 6.54 -10.82
N MET A 210 -28.25 6.53 -11.97
CA MET A 210 -28.00 5.55 -13.03
C MET A 210 -26.57 5.64 -13.55
N LEU A 211 -26.08 6.85 -13.88
CA LEU A 211 -24.71 7.05 -14.37
C LEU A 211 -23.66 6.56 -13.36
N CYS A 212 -23.82 6.91 -12.07
CA CYS A 212 -22.90 6.43 -11.04
C CYS A 212 -22.97 4.92 -10.85
N VAL A 213 -24.17 4.32 -10.86
CA VAL A 213 -24.32 2.86 -10.73
C VAL A 213 -23.66 2.15 -11.90
N ILE A 214 -23.96 2.56 -13.15
CA ILE A 214 -23.37 1.94 -14.34
C ILE A 214 -21.85 2.06 -14.30
N PHE A 215 -21.30 3.23 -14.00
CA PHE A 215 -19.86 3.42 -13.90
C PHE A 215 -19.23 2.50 -12.84
N ILE A 216 -19.76 2.51 -11.61
CA ILE A 216 -19.21 1.73 -10.50
C ILE A 216 -19.25 0.22 -10.81
N GLU A 217 -20.39 -0.29 -11.24
CA GLU A 217 -20.56 -1.73 -11.50
C GLU A 217 -19.76 -2.17 -12.74
N ALA A 218 -19.70 -1.37 -13.80
CA ALA A 218 -18.92 -1.70 -14.99
C ALA A 218 -17.42 -1.73 -14.70
N VAL A 219 -16.88 -0.71 -14.03
CA VAL A 219 -15.45 -0.61 -13.73
C VAL A 219 -15.00 -1.70 -12.75
N ARG A 220 -15.83 -2.04 -11.76
CA ARG A 220 -15.55 -3.14 -10.83
C ARG A 220 -15.73 -4.53 -11.45
N GLY A 221 -16.47 -4.63 -12.55
CA GLY A 221 -16.68 -5.87 -13.31
C GLY A 221 -15.56 -6.23 -14.28
N ILE A 222 -14.63 -5.29 -14.57
CA ILE A 222 -13.53 -5.50 -15.50
C ILE A 222 -12.16 -5.53 -14.80
N PRO A 223 -11.18 -6.30 -15.28
CA PRO A 223 -9.82 -6.27 -14.75
C PRO A 223 -9.11 -4.93 -15.02
N LEU A 224 -8.29 -4.45 -14.07
CA LEU A 224 -7.47 -3.23 -14.28
C LEU A 224 -6.55 -3.34 -15.49
N ILE A 225 -5.99 -4.52 -15.75
CA ILE A 225 -5.12 -4.76 -16.92
C ILE A 225 -5.84 -4.44 -18.23
N THR A 226 -7.14 -4.76 -18.34
CA THR A 226 -7.98 -4.46 -19.50
C THR A 226 -8.20 -2.96 -19.64
N VAL A 227 -8.42 -2.24 -18.52
CA VAL A 227 -8.56 -0.77 -18.52
C VAL A 227 -7.28 -0.11 -19.02
N LEU A 228 -6.12 -0.55 -18.52
CA LEU A 228 -4.82 0.00 -18.94
C LEU A 228 -4.54 -0.27 -20.42
N PHE A 229 -4.82 -1.48 -20.89
CA PHE A 229 -4.68 -1.86 -22.29
C PHE A 229 -5.61 -1.05 -23.20
N MET A 230 -6.89 -0.93 -22.83
CA MET A 230 -7.87 -0.14 -23.58
C MET A 230 -7.45 1.33 -23.65
N ALA A 231 -7.06 1.93 -22.53
CA ALA A 231 -6.66 3.33 -22.45
C ALA A 231 -5.38 3.63 -23.25
N SER A 232 -4.44 2.68 -23.33
CA SER A 232 -3.11 2.92 -23.91
C SER A 232 -2.94 2.42 -25.34
N VAL A 233 -3.67 1.38 -25.73
CA VAL A 233 -3.54 0.72 -27.04
C VAL A 233 -4.75 0.96 -27.93
N MET A 234 -5.97 0.88 -27.40
CA MET A 234 -7.20 1.00 -28.20
C MET A 234 -7.67 2.45 -28.37
N LEU A 235 -7.69 3.25 -27.29
CA LEU A 235 -8.09 4.66 -27.35
C LEU A 235 -7.37 5.47 -28.45
N PRO A 236 -6.05 5.32 -28.67
CA PRO A 236 -5.36 6.03 -29.76
C PRO A 236 -5.89 5.73 -31.16
N LEU A 237 -6.49 4.56 -31.39
CA LEU A 237 -7.08 4.19 -32.68
C LEU A 237 -8.34 4.98 -33.01
N PHE A 238 -9.00 5.54 -31.99
CA PHE A 238 -10.19 6.37 -32.13
C PHE A 238 -9.89 7.88 -32.09
N LEU A 239 -8.63 8.26 -31.88
CA LEU A 239 -8.20 9.65 -31.85
C LEU A 239 -7.74 10.10 -33.25
N PRO A 240 -7.94 11.38 -33.62
CA PRO A 240 -7.44 11.91 -34.87
C PRO A 240 -5.91 11.74 -35.01
N PRO A 241 -5.39 11.55 -36.24
CA PRO A 241 -3.95 11.49 -36.48
C PRO A 241 -3.24 12.72 -35.88
N GLY A 242 -2.21 12.49 -35.06
CA GLY A 242 -1.45 13.55 -34.38
C GLY A 242 -1.87 13.85 -32.94
N VAL A 243 -3.03 13.36 -32.46
CA VAL A 243 -3.41 13.48 -31.04
C VAL A 243 -2.85 12.31 -30.25
N THR A 244 -1.62 12.45 -29.76
CA THR A 244 -1.01 11.49 -28.84
C THR A 244 -1.05 12.03 -27.42
N PHE A 245 -1.56 11.21 -26.50
CA PHE A 245 -1.45 11.48 -25.07
C PHE A 245 -0.33 10.62 -24.51
N ASP A 246 0.36 11.17 -23.54
CA ASP A 246 1.44 10.47 -22.87
C ASP A 246 0.96 9.18 -22.17
N LYS A 247 1.81 8.14 -22.19
CA LYS A 247 1.51 6.83 -21.59
C LYS A 247 1.30 6.94 -20.09
N TYR A 248 2.09 7.78 -19.40
CA TYR A 248 1.97 7.97 -17.95
C TYR A 248 0.64 8.62 -17.61
N LEU A 249 0.23 9.65 -18.35
CA LEU A 249 -1.05 10.33 -18.15
C LEU A 249 -2.25 9.37 -18.34
N ARG A 250 -2.23 8.56 -19.40
CA ARG A 250 -3.27 7.56 -19.66
C ARG A 250 -3.37 6.53 -18.53
N ALA A 251 -2.23 6.03 -18.06
CA ALA A 251 -2.17 5.12 -16.92
C ALA A 251 -2.72 5.79 -15.65
N LEU A 252 -2.32 7.02 -15.37
CA LEU A 252 -2.77 7.80 -14.21
C LEU A 252 -4.29 7.98 -14.19
N ILE A 253 -4.89 8.35 -15.33
CA ILE A 253 -6.35 8.48 -15.45
C ILE A 253 -7.03 7.12 -15.26
N GLY A 254 -6.57 6.07 -15.96
CA GLY A 254 -7.16 4.74 -15.88
C GLY A 254 -7.12 4.15 -14.47
N VAL A 255 -5.96 4.21 -13.81
CA VAL A 255 -5.76 3.74 -12.43
C VAL A 255 -6.59 4.58 -11.44
N SER A 256 -6.66 5.90 -11.61
CA SER A 256 -7.43 6.77 -10.71
C SER A 256 -8.94 6.52 -10.80
N LEU A 257 -9.47 6.36 -12.02
CA LEU A 257 -10.89 6.07 -12.23
C LEU A 257 -11.26 4.67 -11.74
N PHE A 258 -10.39 3.68 -11.98
CA PHE A 258 -10.55 2.34 -11.43
C PHE A 258 -10.59 2.35 -9.90
N ALA A 259 -9.60 2.98 -9.28
CA ALA A 259 -9.54 3.14 -7.83
C ALA A 259 -10.77 3.88 -7.26
N ALA A 260 -11.25 4.92 -7.95
CA ALA A 260 -12.43 5.68 -7.53
C ALA A 260 -13.69 4.81 -7.47
N ALA A 261 -13.87 3.86 -8.39
CA ALA A 261 -15.02 2.94 -8.38
C ALA A 261 -14.99 1.99 -7.17
N TYR A 262 -13.83 1.43 -6.82
CA TYR A 262 -13.68 0.61 -5.61
C TYR A 262 -13.83 1.44 -4.34
N MET A 263 -13.27 2.66 -4.33
CA MET A 263 -13.39 3.59 -3.22
C MET A 263 -14.85 4.02 -2.98
N ALA A 264 -15.63 4.21 -4.05
CA ALA A 264 -17.05 4.52 -3.94
C ALA A 264 -17.82 3.43 -3.18
N GLU A 265 -17.45 2.17 -3.40
CA GLU A 265 -18.07 1.04 -2.70
C GLU A 265 -17.69 0.98 -1.22
N VAL A 266 -16.41 1.22 -0.91
CA VAL A 266 -15.93 1.33 0.48
C VAL A 266 -16.68 2.44 1.22
N VAL A 267 -16.76 3.63 0.63
CA VAL A 267 -17.50 4.77 1.21
C VAL A 267 -18.99 4.46 1.33
N ARG A 268 -19.60 3.78 0.35
CA ARG A 268 -21.00 3.32 0.41
C ARG A 268 -21.24 2.40 1.61
N GLY A 269 -20.35 1.45 1.86
CA GLY A 269 -20.42 0.56 3.02
C GLY A 269 -20.40 1.33 4.35
N GLY A 270 -19.52 2.33 4.46
CA GLY A 270 -19.45 3.20 5.64
C GLY A 270 -20.71 4.03 5.85
N LEU A 271 -21.27 4.57 4.77
CA LEU A 271 -22.49 5.35 4.79
C LEU A 271 -23.73 4.52 5.19
N GLN A 272 -23.72 3.20 4.94
CA GLN A 272 -24.78 2.27 5.36
C GLN A 272 -24.65 1.84 6.82
N ALA A 273 -23.44 1.87 7.39
CA ALA A 273 -23.20 1.53 8.78
C ALA A 273 -23.68 2.63 9.77
N ILE A 274 -23.99 3.83 9.28
CA ILE A 274 -24.46 4.93 10.13
C ILE A 274 -25.92 4.68 10.58
N PRO A 275 -26.20 4.68 11.90
CA PRO A 275 -27.55 4.51 12.41
C PRO A 275 -28.51 5.60 11.92
N LYS A 276 -29.77 5.23 11.65
CA LYS A 276 -30.81 6.19 11.21
C LYS A 276 -30.99 7.36 12.17
N GLY A 277 -30.82 7.15 13.47
CA GLY A 277 -30.92 8.20 14.49
C GLY A 277 -29.96 9.39 14.29
N GLN A 278 -28.80 9.19 13.66
CA GLN A 278 -27.91 10.31 13.30
C GLN A 278 -28.51 11.19 12.20
N TYR A 279 -29.23 10.59 11.25
CA TYR A 279 -29.92 11.32 10.20
C TYR A 279 -31.14 12.07 10.75
N GLU A 280 -31.94 11.39 11.58
CA GLU A 280 -33.14 11.95 12.22
C GLU A 280 -32.79 13.05 13.22
N GLY A 281 -31.75 12.88 14.04
CA GLY A 281 -31.29 13.92 14.96
C GLY A 281 -30.82 15.18 14.24
N ALA A 282 -30.16 15.03 13.09
CA ALA A 282 -29.79 16.17 12.24
C ALA A 282 -31.01 16.84 11.58
N ASP A 283 -32.04 16.07 11.21
CA ASP A 283 -33.32 16.62 10.72
C ASP A 283 -34.04 17.42 11.81
N SER A 284 -34.04 16.93 13.05
CA SER A 284 -34.64 17.64 14.21
C SER A 284 -33.96 18.97 14.51
N LEU A 285 -32.69 19.13 14.12
CA LEU A 285 -31.96 20.40 14.21
C LEU A 285 -32.17 21.31 12.99
N GLY A 286 -33.01 20.92 12.03
CA GLY A 286 -33.29 21.68 10.81
C GLY A 286 -32.11 21.75 9.83
N LEU A 287 -31.12 20.85 9.95
CA LEU A 287 -29.95 20.87 9.07
C LEU A 287 -30.30 20.39 7.66
N GLY A 288 -29.94 21.18 6.66
CA GLY A 288 -30.07 20.79 5.26
C GLY A 288 -29.22 19.56 4.91
N TYR A 289 -29.51 18.91 3.77
CA TYR A 289 -28.81 17.70 3.33
C TYR A 289 -27.28 17.85 3.33
N TRP A 290 -26.77 18.95 2.77
CA TRP A 290 -25.34 19.21 2.68
C TRP A 290 -24.69 19.48 4.04
N GLN A 291 -25.38 20.19 4.93
CA GLN A 291 -24.91 20.43 6.31
C GLN A 291 -24.84 19.12 7.08
N LYS A 292 -25.91 18.32 7.04
CA LYS A 292 -25.97 16.99 7.64
C LYS A 292 -24.87 16.07 7.10
N MET A 293 -24.68 16.05 5.78
CA MET A 293 -23.68 15.18 5.16
C MET A 293 -22.27 15.59 5.56
N TYR A 294 -21.93 16.88 5.45
CA TYR A 294 -20.57 17.37 5.69
C TYR A 294 -20.18 17.37 7.17
N PHE A 295 -21.08 17.81 8.06
CA PHE A 295 -20.74 17.98 9.48
C PHE A 295 -20.96 16.73 10.33
N ILE A 296 -21.89 15.85 9.95
CA ILE A 296 -22.34 14.75 10.82
C ILE A 296 -22.05 13.39 10.19
N VAL A 297 -22.67 13.10 9.05
CA VAL A 297 -22.71 11.73 8.50
C VAL A 297 -21.38 11.32 7.86
N MET A 298 -20.79 12.17 7.01
CA MET A 298 -19.59 11.82 6.25
C MET A 298 -18.36 11.62 7.13
N PRO A 299 -18.05 12.48 8.12
CA PRO A 299 -16.92 12.25 9.02
C PRO A 299 -17.03 10.93 9.79
N GLN A 300 -18.25 10.58 10.25
CA GLN A 300 -18.50 9.31 10.94
C GLN A 300 -18.35 8.11 9.99
N ALA A 301 -18.91 8.20 8.78
CA ALA A 301 -18.84 7.13 7.80
C ALA A 301 -17.39 6.85 7.37
N LEU A 302 -16.63 7.91 7.06
CA LEU A 302 -15.21 7.80 6.69
C LEU A 302 -14.38 7.20 7.81
N LYS A 303 -14.66 7.56 9.07
CA LYS A 303 -14.01 6.98 10.26
C LYS A 303 -14.24 5.47 10.36
N LEU A 304 -15.45 4.99 10.09
CA LEU A 304 -15.79 3.55 10.12
C LEU A 304 -15.07 2.74 9.04
N VAL A 305 -14.77 3.36 7.89
CA VAL A 305 -14.17 2.66 6.75
C VAL A 305 -12.70 2.94 6.55
N ILE A 306 -12.00 3.54 7.51
CA ILE A 306 -10.54 3.73 7.45
C ILE A 306 -9.81 2.42 7.10
N PRO A 307 -10.12 1.25 7.71
CA PRO A 307 -9.47 0.00 7.35
C PRO A 307 -9.72 -0.39 5.87
N GLY A 308 -10.94 -0.18 5.39
CA GLY A 308 -11.31 -0.42 3.99
C GLY A 308 -10.57 0.50 3.02
N ILE A 309 -10.49 1.79 3.35
CA ILE A 309 -9.78 2.81 2.56
C ILE A 309 -8.30 2.43 2.42
N VAL A 310 -7.62 2.13 3.54
CA VAL A 310 -6.19 1.78 3.51
C VAL A 310 -5.96 0.44 2.80
N ASN A 311 -6.87 -0.53 2.94
CA ASN A 311 -6.77 -1.79 2.20
C ASN A 311 -6.87 -1.56 0.68
N THR A 312 -7.76 -0.68 0.22
CA THR A 312 -7.81 -0.27 -1.19
C THR A 312 -6.53 0.43 -1.61
N PHE A 313 -5.96 1.32 -0.79
CA PHE A 313 -4.67 1.98 -1.10
C PHE A 313 -3.51 0.99 -1.23
N ILE A 314 -3.43 -0.01 -0.34
CA ILE A 314 -2.44 -1.10 -0.43
C ILE A 314 -2.64 -1.92 -1.70
N GLY A 315 -3.89 -2.20 -2.08
CA GLY A 315 -4.24 -2.83 -3.35
C GLY A 315 -3.70 -2.02 -4.53
N MET A 316 -4.06 -0.74 -4.61
CA MET A 316 -3.64 0.17 -5.67
C MET A 316 -2.12 0.28 -5.80
N PHE A 317 -1.39 0.31 -4.69
CA PHE A 317 0.07 0.34 -4.69
C PHE A 317 0.68 -0.91 -5.32
N LYS A 318 0.08 -2.09 -5.12
CA LYS A 318 0.55 -3.34 -5.77
C LYS A 318 0.13 -3.39 -7.24
N ASP A 319 -1.07 -2.92 -7.53
CA ASP A 319 -1.65 -2.92 -8.87
C ASP A 319 -0.91 -1.99 -9.84
N THR A 320 -0.10 -1.04 -9.36
CA THR A 320 0.78 -0.24 -10.24
C THR A 320 1.72 -1.11 -11.08
N SER A 321 2.06 -2.32 -10.62
CA SER A 321 2.91 -3.25 -11.39
C SER A 321 2.30 -3.73 -12.70
N LEU A 322 0.97 -3.60 -12.85
CA LEU A 322 0.26 -3.93 -14.08
C LEU A 322 0.57 -2.97 -15.23
N VAL A 323 1.16 -1.78 -14.97
CA VAL A 323 1.57 -0.84 -16.03
C VAL A 323 2.66 -1.40 -16.94
N THR A 324 3.33 -2.49 -16.55
CA THR A 324 4.25 -3.23 -17.42
C THR A 324 3.58 -3.65 -18.74
N ILE A 325 2.26 -3.88 -18.76
CA ILE A 325 1.52 -4.27 -19.98
C ILE A 325 1.55 -3.19 -21.07
N ILE A 326 1.69 -1.92 -20.70
CA ILE A 326 1.74 -0.79 -21.63
C ILE A 326 3.18 -0.33 -21.91
N SER A 327 4.17 -1.20 -21.63
CA SER A 327 5.61 -0.92 -21.74
C SER A 327 6.07 0.24 -20.86
N MET A 328 5.47 0.39 -19.68
CA MET A 328 5.95 1.27 -18.62
C MET A 328 6.51 0.42 -17.49
N PHE A 329 7.75 0.68 -17.09
CA PHE A 329 8.45 -0.18 -16.14
C PHE A 329 8.42 0.44 -14.74
N ASP A 330 7.54 -0.06 -13.89
CA ASP A 330 7.51 0.26 -12.46
C ASP A 330 8.67 -0.47 -11.71
N LEU A 331 8.66 -0.48 -10.37
CA LEU A 331 9.65 -1.20 -9.57
C LEU A 331 9.83 -2.67 -10.03
N LEU A 332 8.73 -3.41 -10.18
CA LEU A 332 8.79 -4.82 -10.59
C LEU A 332 9.18 -4.94 -12.07
N GLY A 333 8.66 -4.06 -12.91
CA GLY A 333 8.99 -3.98 -14.34
C GLY A 333 10.49 -3.80 -14.58
N ILE A 334 11.13 -2.82 -13.92
CA ILE A 334 12.57 -2.57 -14.09
C ILE A 334 13.41 -3.75 -13.60
N VAL A 335 13.04 -4.35 -12.47
CA VAL A 335 13.74 -5.52 -11.94
C VAL A 335 13.71 -6.65 -12.97
N LYS A 336 12.53 -6.96 -13.52
CA LYS A 336 12.38 -8.00 -14.56
C LYS A 336 13.12 -7.65 -15.85
N GLN A 337 13.10 -6.38 -16.27
CA GLN A 337 13.82 -5.91 -17.44
C GLN A 337 15.33 -6.12 -17.31
N ASN A 338 15.89 -5.96 -16.11
CA ASN A 338 17.32 -6.15 -15.86
C ASN A 338 17.77 -7.62 -15.83
N PHE A 339 16.85 -8.59 -15.91
CA PHE A 339 17.23 -10.00 -15.99
C PHE A 339 17.86 -10.38 -17.33
N SER A 340 17.56 -9.62 -18.38
CA SER A 340 18.14 -9.80 -19.71
C SER A 340 19.39 -8.94 -19.96
N ASP A 341 19.90 -8.22 -18.95
CA ASP A 341 21.15 -7.47 -19.09
C ASP A 341 22.34 -8.46 -19.19
N ALA A 342 23.00 -8.46 -20.35
CA ALA A 342 24.15 -9.33 -20.61
C ALA A 342 25.29 -9.19 -19.59
N ASN A 343 25.47 -8.01 -18.99
CA ASN A 343 26.52 -7.77 -17.99
C ASN A 343 26.23 -8.42 -16.64
N TRP A 344 24.97 -8.76 -16.35
CA TRP A 344 24.50 -9.23 -15.04
C TRP A 344 23.60 -10.47 -15.09
N ALA A 345 23.32 -11.02 -16.27
CA ALA A 345 22.48 -12.20 -16.44
C ALA A 345 23.14 -13.46 -15.83
N THR A 346 22.53 -13.98 -14.77
CA THR A 346 22.90 -15.24 -14.09
C THR A 346 21.64 -15.95 -13.58
N ALA A 347 21.77 -17.24 -13.23
CA ALA A 347 20.66 -18.00 -12.63
C ALA A 347 20.18 -17.42 -11.28
N GLN A 348 21.03 -16.67 -10.55
CA GLN A 348 20.69 -16.10 -9.24
C GLN A 348 20.15 -14.67 -9.31
N THR A 349 20.38 -13.96 -10.42
CA THR A 349 19.96 -12.57 -10.63
C THR A 349 18.45 -12.39 -10.47
N ALA A 350 17.66 -13.28 -11.08
CA ALA A 350 16.20 -13.22 -11.02
C ALA A 350 15.66 -13.34 -9.59
N LYS A 351 16.15 -14.33 -8.83
CA LYS A 351 15.74 -14.56 -7.43
C LYS A 351 16.09 -13.36 -6.55
N SER A 352 17.32 -12.85 -6.68
CA SER A 352 17.83 -11.72 -5.89
C SER A 352 17.04 -10.44 -6.15
N GLY A 353 16.77 -10.12 -7.43
CA GLY A 353 15.97 -8.96 -7.81
C GLY A 353 14.52 -9.06 -7.34
N LEU A 354 13.87 -10.23 -7.51
CA LEU A 354 12.48 -10.41 -7.07
C LEU A 354 12.33 -10.35 -5.55
N ILE A 355 13.27 -10.91 -4.79
CA ILE A 355 13.26 -10.84 -3.32
C ILE A 355 13.48 -9.39 -2.85
N PHE A 356 14.37 -8.64 -3.50
CA PHE A 356 14.53 -7.22 -3.23
C PHE A 356 13.22 -6.44 -3.50
N ALA A 357 12.62 -6.62 -4.68
CA ALA A 357 11.35 -5.96 -5.02
C ALA A 357 10.23 -6.34 -4.03
N ALA A 358 10.12 -7.63 -3.68
CA ALA A 358 9.15 -8.12 -2.71
C ALA A 358 9.36 -7.50 -1.32
N PHE A 359 10.60 -7.37 -0.87
CA PHE A 359 10.93 -6.69 0.38
C PHE A 359 10.52 -5.21 0.36
N VAL A 360 10.78 -4.50 -0.74
CA VAL A 360 10.37 -3.10 -0.91
C VAL A 360 8.83 -2.98 -0.90
N PHE A 361 8.11 -3.79 -1.68
CA PHE A 361 6.63 -3.81 -1.64
C PHE A 361 6.11 -4.14 -0.24
N TRP A 362 6.70 -5.11 0.44
CA TRP A 362 6.36 -5.50 1.80
C TRP A 362 6.58 -4.34 2.78
N LEU A 363 7.72 -3.63 2.71
CA LEU A 363 8.03 -2.51 3.60
C LEU A 363 6.96 -1.42 3.52
N PHE A 364 6.56 -1.02 2.31
CA PHE A 364 5.52 -0.01 2.11
C PHE A 364 4.13 -0.50 2.53
N CYS A 365 3.75 -1.72 2.12
CA CYS A 365 2.44 -2.30 2.46
C CYS A 365 2.29 -2.54 3.97
N PHE A 366 3.35 -3.04 4.61
CA PHE A 366 3.40 -3.23 6.06
C PHE A 366 3.33 -1.89 6.79
N GLY A 367 4.08 -0.87 6.35
CA GLY A 367 4.01 0.49 6.90
C GLY A 367 2.59 1.05 6.86
N MET A 368 1.92 1.00 5.70
CA MET A 368 0.53 1.44 5.54
C MET A 368 -0.44 0.64 6.43
N SER A 369 -0.29 -0.69 6.49
CA SER A 369 -1.13 -1.58 7.30
C SER A 369 -0.99 -1.30 8.80
N ARG A 370 0.25 -1.17 9.31
CA ARG A 370 0.52 -0.83 10.72
C ARG A 370 -0.06 0.52 11.09
N TYR A 371 0.07 1.51 10.20
CA TYR A 371 -0.51 2.83 10.43
C TYR A 371 -2.05 2.81 10.43
N SER A 372 -2.67 2.01 9.57
CA SER A 372 -4.13 1.79 9.59
C SER A 372 -4.60 1.28 10.95
N MET A 373 -3.98 0.21 11.46
CA MET A 373 -4.33 -0.37 12.76
C MET A 373 -4.11 0.62 13.92
N TYR A 374 -3.04 1.42 13.84
CA TYR A 374 -2.79 2.48 14.81
C TYR A 374 -3.92 3.53 14.80
N THR A 375 -4.29 4.00 13.60
CA THR A 375 -5.31 5.03 13.41
C THR A 375 -6.69 4.54 13.84
N GLU A 376 -7.04 3.30 13.49
CA GLU A 376 -8.28 2.63 13.90
C GLU A 376 -8.40 2.57 15.42
N ARG A 377 -7.39 2.04 16.13
CA ARG A 377 -7.40 1.95 17.60
C ARG A 377 -7.49 3.31 18.28
N ARG A 378 -6.90 4.34 17.68
CA ARG A 378 -6.95 5.70 18.22
C ARG A 378 -8.32 6.34 18.04
N LEU A 379 -8.97 6.04 16.92
CA LEU A 379 -10.28 6.59 16.58
C LEU A 379 -11.41 5.77 17.19
N ASP A 380 -11.18 4.54 17.61
CA ASP A 380 -12.15 3.73 18.34
C ASP A 380 -12.39 4.29 19.76
N THR A 381 -13.30 5.26 19.81
CA THR A 381 -13.78 5.92 21.03
C THR A 381 -15.14 5.37 21.46
N GLY A 382 -15.62 4.28 20.82
CA GLY A 382 -17.02 3.85 20.86
C GLY A 382 -17.35 2.78 21.89
N HIS A 383 -16.45 1.83 22.20
CA HIS A 383 -16.83 0.65 22.98
C HIS A 383 -15.72 0.13 23.92
N LYS A 384 -15.36 0.94 24.92
CA LYS A 384 -14.92 0.38 26.22
C LYS A 384 -16.07 0.53 27.20
N ARG A 385 -16.98 -0.44 27.20
CA ARG A 385 -17.91 -0.67 28.29
C ARG A 385 -17.46 -1.90 29.04
#